data_AF-A0A8X7CCE4-F1
#
_entry.id   AF-A0A8X7CCE4-F1
#
_cell.length_a   1.000
_cell.length_b   1.000
_cell.length_c   1.000
_cell.angle_alpha   90.00
_cell.angle_beta   90.00
_cell.angle_gamma   90.00
#
_symmetry.space_group_name_H-M   'P 1'
#
loop_
_entity.id
_entity.type
_entity.pdbx_description
1 polymer ?
#
loop_
_entity_poly.entity_id
_entity_poly.type
_entity_poly.pdbx_seq_one_letter_code
_entity_poly.pdbx_strand_id
1 'polypeptide(L)'
;MNDKYADSSIGNVTGSNAVNVFLGIGIAWSIAALYHASRGEQFKVHPGNLAFSVTMFCVCAFICCTVLMLRRSALVGGELGGPMRYKAPTVVLFVGLWVFYVFMSSLEAYEVIQGF
;
A
#
# COMPACT_ATOMS: atom_id res chain seq x y z
N MET A 1 -7.67 24.97 9.94
CA MET A 1 -8.37 24.87 8.64
C MET A 1 -7.54 25.30 7.44
N ASN A 2 -6.23 25.60 7.55
CA ASN A 2 -5.43 25.83 6.35
C ASN A 2 -3.94 25.56 6.63
N ASP A 3 -3.49 24.32 6.45
CA ASP A 3 -2.06 24.05 6.32
C ASP A 3 -1.71 24.27 4.84
N LYS A 4 -0.75 25.15 4.58
CA LYS A 4 -0.42 25.62 3.22
C LYS A 4 0.17 24.48 2.36
N TYR A 5 0.63 23.42 3.00
CA TYR A 5 1.30 22.29 2.37
C TYR A 5 0.56 20.98 2.67
N ALA A 6 0.69 20.00 1.78
CA ALA A 6 0.00 18.71 1.87
C ALA A 6 0.61 17.78 2.93
N ASP A 7 1.71 18.18 3.58
CA ASP A 7 2.52 17.33 4.46
C ASP A 7 1.72 16.82 5.66
N SER A 8 0.91 17.68 6.28
CA SER A 8 0.02 17.30 7.39
C SER A 8 -1.04 16.28 6.97
N SER A 9 -1.56 16.36 5.74
CA SER A 9 -2.50 15.36 5.23
C SER A 9 -1.80 14.05 4.88
N ILE A 10 -0.62 14.09 4.28
CA ILE A 10 0.19 12.92 3.95
C ILE A 10 0.63 12.18 5.23
N GLY A 11 1.09 12.91 6.24
CA GLY A 11 1.48 12.38 7.54
C GLY A 11 0.29 11.72 8.26
N ASN A 12 -0.88 12.36 8.25
CA ASN A 12 -2.08 11.80 8.87
C ASN A 12 -2.54 10.52 8.16
N VAL A 13 -2.60 10.49 6.83
CA VAL A 13 -3.01 9.30 6.07
C VAL A 13 -2.00 8.16 6.23
N THR A 14 -0.70 8.47 6.14
CA THR A 14 0.36 7.45 6.28
C THR A 14 0.42 6.91 7.70
N GLY A 15 0.38 7.81 8.70
CA GLY A 15 0.44 7.44 10.12
C GLY A 15 -0.77 6.63 10.57
N SER A 16 -1.99 7.05 10.19
CA SER A 16 -3.21 6.29 10.54
C SER A 16 -3.23 4.90 9.90
N ASN A 17 -2.80 4.76 8.64
CA ASN A 17 -2.69 3.45 7.99
C ASN A 17 -1.61 2.57 8.64
N ALA A 18 -0.45 3.14 9.01
CA ALA A 18 0.59 2.39 9.70
C ALA A 18 0.07 1.84 11.04
N VAL A 19 -0.62 2.65 11.83
CA VAL A 19 -1.22 2.20 13.11
C VAL A 19 -2.24 1.09 12.85
N ASN A 20 -3.10 1.22 11.84
CA ASN A 20 -4.08 0.16 11.52
C ASN A 20 -3.42 -1.18 11.19
N VAL A 21 -2.29 -1.18 10.47
CA VAL A 21 -1.58 -2.41 10.11
C VAL A 21 -0.81 -2.98 11.31
N PHE A 22 0.02 -2.15 11.96
CA PHE A 22 0.89 -2.61 13.05
C PHE A 22 0.11 -2.92 14.34
N LEU A 23 -0.78 -2.01 14.75
CA LEU A 23 -1.57 -2.18 15.97
C LEU A 23 -2.74 -3.14 15.71
N GLY A 24 -3.44 -3.00 14.59
CA GLY A 24 -4.61 -3.82 14.29
C GLY A 24 -4.25 -5.28 14.01
N ILE A 25 -3.47 -5.52 12.95
CA ILE A 25 -3.15 -6.89 12.50
C ILE A 25 -1.92 -7.43 13.26
N GLY A 26 -0.89 -6.60 13.44
CA GLY A 26 0.39 -7.02 14.01
C GLY A 26 0.30 -7.47 15.48
N ILE A 27 -0.42 -6.74 16.33
CA ILE A 27 -0.62 -7.15 17.74
C ILE A 27 -1.45 -8.43 17.82
N ALA A 28 -2.54 -8.52 17.07
CA ALA A 28 -3.41 -9.70 17.09
C ALA A 28 -2.63 -10.98 16.73
N TRP A 29 -1.81 -10.92 15.67
CA TRP A 29 -0.96 -12.05 15.28
C TRP A 29 0.14 -12.35 16.30
N SER A 30 0.72 -11.32 16.92
CA SER A 30 1.75 -11.51 17.96
C SER A 30 1.18 -12.22 19.20
N ILE A 31 -0.02 -11.82 19.64
CA ILE A 31 -0.72 -12.46 20.76
C ILE A 31 -1.07 -13.91 20.40
N ALA A 32 -1.59 -14.17 19.20
CA ALA A 32 -1.91 -15.51 18.74
C ALA A 32 -0.67 -16.42 18.71
N ALA A 33 0.46 -15.91 18.21
CA ALA A 33 1.73 -16.64 18.20
C ALA A 33 2.22 -16.97 19.62
N LEU A 34 2.17 -16.01 20.55
CA LEU A 34 2.54 -16.24 21.96
C LEU A 34 1.61 -17.24 22.64
N TYR A 35 0.31 -17.18 22.37
CA TYR A 35 -0.67 -18.11 22.92
C TYR A 35 -0.35 -19.55 22.51
N HIS A 36 -0.16 -19.80 21.21
CA HIS A 36 0.20 -21.14 20.72
C HIS A 36 1.58 -21.58 21.22
N ALA A 37 2.57 -20.68 21.28
CA ALA A 37 3.88 -20.98 21.83
C ALA A 37 3.82 -21.42 23.31
N SER A 38 2.98 -20.78 24.13
CA SER A 38 2.80 -21.15 25.53
C SER A 38 2.12 -22.51 25.74
N ARG A 39 1.39 -23.00 24.73
CA ARG A 39 0.76 -24.32 24.72
C ARG A 39 1.60 -25.40 24.02
N GLY A 40 2.78 -25.06 23.52
CA GLY A 40 3.61 -25.96 22.72
C GLY A 40 2.99 -26.32 21.36
N GLU A 41 2.02 -25.54 20.89
CA GLU A 41 1.33 -25.73 19.61
C GLU A 41 1.98 -24.87 18.52
N GLN A 42 1.87 -25.31 17.27
CA GLN A 42 2.33 -24.50 16.13
C GLN A 42 1.23 -23.53 15.69
N PHE A 43 1.57 -22.25 15.57
CA PHE A 43 0.70 -21.25 14.97
C PHE A 43 0.68 -21.40 13.44
N LYS A 44 -0.37 -22.02 12.90
CA LYS A 44 -0.58 -22.21 11.45
C LYS A 44 -1.66 -21.26 10.95
N VAL A 45 -1.29 -20.36 10.05
CA VAL A 45 -2.21 -19.41 9.40
C VAL A 45 -2.27 -19.72 7.92
N HIS A 46 -3.48 -19.89 7.39
CA HIS A 46 -3.68 -20.04 5.96
C HIS A 46 -3.59 -18.66 5.30
N PRO A 47 -2.72 -18.46 4.30
CA PRO A 47 -2.48 -17.14 3.70
C PRO A 47 -3.67 -16.59 2.91
N GLY A 48 -4.60 -17.43 2.44
CA GLY A 48 -5.76 -17.00 1.66
C GLY A 48 -5.37 -16.09 0.49
N ASN A 49 -6.18 -15.08 0.20
CA ASN A 49 -5.90 -14.05 -0.81
C ASN A 49 -4.83 -13.01 -0.36
N LEU A 50 -4.33 -13.09 0.88
CA LEU A 50 -3.38 -12.08 1.38
C LEU A 50 -2.10 -12.06 0.55
N ALA A 51 -1.57 -13.24 0.18
CA ALA A 51 -0.34 -13.36 -0.58
C ALA A 51 -0.44 -12.70 -1.97
N PHE A 52 -1.55 -12.96 -2.67
CA PHE A 52 -1.81 -12.37 -3.98
C PHE A 52 -1.93 -10.85 -3.90
N SER A 53 -2.79 -10.34 -3.01
CA SER A 53 -3.02 -8.89 -2.87
C SER A 53 -1.76 -8.14 -2.43
N VAL A 54 -0.97 -8.69 -1.50
CA VAL A 54 0.29 -8.06 -1.06
C VAL A 54 1.31 -8.01 -2.20
N THR A 55 1.41 -9.07 -3.00
CA THR A 55 2.35 -9.09 -4.14
C THR A 55 1.97 -8.05 -5.19
N MET A 56 0.69 -7.98 -5.55
CA MET A 56 0.17 -6.96 -6.47
C MET A 56 0.41 -5.54 -5.96
N PHE A 57 0.19 -5.31 -4.66
CA PHE A 57 0.50 -4.04 -4.02
C PHE A 57 1.98 -3.68 -4.13
N CYS A 58 2.89 -4.61 -3.83
CA CYS A 58 4.33 -4.39 -3.91
C CYS A 58 4.80 -4.03 -5.32
N VAL A 59 4.27 -4.69 -6.36
CA VAL A 59 4.58 -4.37 -7.76
C VAL A 59 4.09 -2.96 -8.13
N CYS A 60 2.84 -2.62 -7.78
CA CYS A 60 2.30 -1.29 -8.01
C CYS A 60 3.09 -0.21 -7.25
N ALA A 61 3.46 -0.49 -6.00
CA ALA A 61 4.26 0.40 -5.15
C ALA A 61 5.66 0.62 -5.73
N PHE A 62 6.30 -0.42 -6.27
CA PHE A 62 7.59 -0.29 -6.95
C PHE A 62 7.49 0.66 -8.15
N ILE A 63 6.48 0.49 -9.01
CA ILE A 63 6.23 1.37 -10.15
C ILE A 63 6.00 2.82 -9.68
N CYS A 64 5.14 3.01 -8.68
CA CYS A 64 4.87 4.33 -8.09
C CYS A 64 6.15 4.99 -7.55
N CYS A 65 6.96 4.25 -6.79
CA CYS A 65 8.23 4.72 -6.26
C CYS A 65 9.21 5.09 -7.37
N THR A 66 9.37 4.25 -8.40
CA THR A 66 10.22 4.57 -9.56
C THR A 66 9.76 5.86 -10.25
N VAL A 67 8.46 6.02 -10.49
CA VAL A 67 7.91 7.24 -11.10
C VAL A 67 8.17 8.46 -10.21
N LEU A 68 7.98 8.35 -8.90
CA LEU A 68 8.27 9.44 -7.95
C LEU A 68 9.76 9.79 -7.93
N MET A 69 10.66 8.81 -7.91
CA MET A 69 12.11 9.01 -7.97
C MET A 69 12.53 9.70 -9.26
N LEU A 70 11.98 9.28 -10.40
CA LEU A 70 12.22 9.95 -11.69
C LEU A 70 11.72 11.38 -11.70
N ARG A 71 10.54 11.64 -11.12
CA ARG A 71 9.97 12.99 -11.01
C ARG A 71 10.74 13.89 -10.04
N ARG A 72 11.43 13.28 -9.07
CA ARG A 72 12.30 13.93 -8.09
C ARG A 72 13.68 14.28 -8.66
N SER A 73 14.07 13.70 -9.81
CA SER A 73 15.34 14.02 -10.47
C SER A 73 15.46 15.51 -10.81
N ALA A 74 16.69 16.03 -10.76
CA ALA A 74 17.03 17.43 -11.03
C ALA A 74 16.56 17.91 -12.43
N LEU A 75 16.35 16.98 -13.37
CA LEU A 75 15.80 17.22 -14.71
C LEU A 75 14.34 17.69 -14.71
N VAL A 76 13.56 17.30 -13.70
CA VAL A 76 12.11 17.59 -13.60
C VAL A 76 11.80 18.54 -12.44
N GLY A 77 12.58 18.47 -11.35
CA GLY A 77 12.47 19.39 -10.21
C GLY A 77 11.12 19.34 -9.48
N GLY A 78 10.41 18.22 -9.56
CA GLY A 78 9.01 18.11 -9.14
C GLY A 78 8.82 17.40 -7.79
N GLU A 79 9.41 17.91 -6.72
CA GLU A 79 9.35 17.28 -5.39
C GLU A 79 7.91 17.18 -4.87
N LEU A 80 7.19 18.30 -4.65
CA LEU A 80 5.75 18.31 -4.35
C LEU A 80 5.09 19.51 -5.06
N GLY A 81 4.13 19.26 -5.95
CA GLY A 81 3.43 20.34 -6.68
C GLY A 81 4.14 20.89 -7.92
N GLY A 82 5.12 20.15 -8.47
CA GLY A 82 5.84 20.50 -9.71
C GLY A 82 4.92 20.86 -10.89
N PRO A 83 5.47 21.42 -11.98
CA PRO A 83 4.69 22.10 -13.02
C PRO A 83 3.56 21.22 -13.57
N MET A 84 2.38 21.83 -13.79
CA MET A 84 1.11 21.15 -14.07
C MET A 84 1.21 20.10 -15.18
N ARG A 85 2.08 20.34 -16.17
CA ARG A 85 2.40 19.44 -17.28
C ARG A 85 2.81 18.02 -16.86
N TYR A 86 3.52 17.87 -15.74
CA TYR A 86 3.95 16.55 -15.22
C TYR A 86 3.05 16.04 -14.10
N LYS A 87 2.26 16.92 -13.48
CA LYS A 87 1.32 16.55 -12.40
C LYS A 87 0.16 15.73 -12.93
N ALA A 88 -0.52 16.20 -13.98
CA ALA A 88 -1.70 15.53 -14.54
C ALA A 88 -1.44 14.07 -14.96
N PRO A 89 -0.44 13.75 -15.80
CA PRO A 89 -0.18 12.36 -16.19
C PRO A 89 0.23 11.47 -15.01
N THR A 90 0.97 12.01 -14.03
CA THR A 90 1.36 11.23 -12.84
C THR A 90 0.14 10.89 -11.98
N VAL A 91 -0.79 11.82 -11.80
CA VAL A 91 -2.03 11.57 -11.05
C VAL A 91 -2.89 10.53 -11.75
N VAL A 92 -3.08 10.65 -13.08
CA VAL A 92 -3.84 9.67 -13.87
C VAL A 92 -3.22 8.28 -13.76
N LEU A 93 -1.90 8.17 -13.85
CA LEU A 93 -1.19 6.90 -13.67
C LEU A 93 -1.45 6.30 -12.29
N PHE A 94 -1.32 7.07 -11.21
CA PHE A 94 -1.47 6.56 -9.84
C PHE A 94 -2.90 6.16 -9.53
N VAL A 95 -3.89 6.93 -9.98
CA VAL A 95 -5.30 6.54 -9.87
C VAL A 95 -5.57 5.28 -10.69
N GLY A 96 -5.01 5.18 -11.90
CA GLY A 96 -5.11 3.99 -12.74
C GLY A 96 -4.51 2.73 -12.09
N LEU A 97 -3.31 2.85 -11.50
CA LEU A 97 -2.66 1.77 -10.75
C LEU A 97 -3.49 1.37 -9.52
N TRP A 98 -4.10 2.33 -8.83
CA TRP A 98 -5.00 2.05 -7.71
C TRP A 98 -6.25 1.28 -8.14
N VAL A 99 -6.92 1.73 -9.22
CA VAL A 99 -8.09 1.02 -9.77
C VAL A 99 -7.70 -0.38 -10.21
N PHE A 100 -6.56 -0.53 -10.89
CA PHE A 100 -6.04 -1.81 -11.33
C PHE A 100 -5.78 -2.77 -10.15
N TYR A 101 -5.14 -2.28 -9.09
CA TYR A 101 -4.92 -3.03 -7.86
C TYR A 101 -6.25 -3.52 -7.26
N VAL A 102 -7.20 -2.60 -7.02
CA VAL A 102 -8.50 -2.95 -6.42
C VAL A 102 -9.26 -3.95 -7.30
N PHE A 103 -9.24 -3.75 -8.62
CA PHE A 103 -9.91 -4.63 -9.57
C PHE A 103 -9.33 -6.04 -9.55
N MET A 104 -8.00 -6.18 -9.66
CA MET A 104 -7.33 -7.49 -9.63
C MET A 104 -7.51 -8.20 -8.30
N SER A 105 -7.35 -7.50 -7.16
CA SER A 105 -7.57 -8.08 -5.84
C SER A 105 -9.03 -8.50 -5.63
N SER A 106 -9.99 -7.76 -6.19
CA SER A 106 -11.42 -8.14 -6.13
C SER A 106 -11.71 -9.37 -6.97
N LEU A 107 -11.16 -9.46 -8.18
CA LEU A 107 -11.35 -10.63 -9.05
C LEU A 107 -10.84 -11.93 -8.41
N GLU A 108 -9.70 -11.87 -7.73
CA GLU A 108 -9.20 -13.01 -6.95
C GLU A 108 -10.13 -13.29 -5.76
N ALA A 109 -10.52 -12.26 -4.99
CA ALA A 109 -11.37 -12.43 -3.81
C ALA A 109 -12.75 -13.05 -4.11
N TYR A 110 -13.30 -12.76 -5.29
CA TYR A 110 -14.55 -13.35 -5.78
C TYR A 110 -14.34 -14.66 -6.56
N GLU A 111 -13.15 -15.25 -6.50
CA GLU A 111 -12.78 -16.53 -7.12
C GLU A 111 -12.95 -16.56 -8.65
N VAL A 112 -12.96 -15.38 -9.29
CA VAL A 112 -13.03 -15.25 -10.76
C VAL A 112 -11.68 -15.59 -11.40
N ILE A 113 -10.59 -15.28 -10.70
CA ILE A 113 -9.21 -15.62 -11.09
C ILE A 113 -8.58 -16.37 -9.92
N GLN A 114 -7.81 -17.42 -10.22
CA GLN A 114 -7.03 -18.12 -9.21
C GLN A 114 -5.73 -17.36 -8.92
N GLY A 115 -5.56 -16.93 -7.67
CA GLY A 115 -4.28 -16.49 -7.13
C GLY A 115 -3.30 -17.66 -7.00
N PHE A 116 -2.04 -17.35 -6.69
CA PHE A 116 -0.96 -18.32 -6.49
C PHE A 116 -0.58 -18.44 -5.01
#